data_AF-A0A969S2U2-F1
#
_entry.id   AF-A0A969S2U2-F1
#
_cell.length_a   1.000
_cell.length_b   1.000
_cell.length_c   1.000
_cell.angle_alpha   90.00
_cell.angle_beta   90.00
_cell.angle_gamma   90.00
#
_symmetry.space_group_name_H-M   'P 1'
#
loop_
_entity.id
_entity.type
_entity.pdbx_description
1 polymer ?
#
loop_
_entity_poly.entity_id
_entity_poly.type
_entity_poly.pdbx_seq_one_letter_code
_entity_poly.pdbx_strand_id
1 'polypeptide(L)'
;MRAEDDRSQNLPVPELTLWHFLSWCLGRRSRLRVVNRSMLPVLQPGDEVLIDPRAYGDCLPQVGDRVVALHPHQPGLRIIKCIAAVRDSECFLVGENPAQSSDSRSFGWVQVDLLQGKVVCRFGRGQV
;
A
#
# COMPACT_ATOMS: atom_id res chain seq x y z
N MET A 1 5.87 -44.66 -15.15
CA MET A 1 4.86 -43.64 -15.51
C MET A 1 5.42 -42.29 -15.12
N ARG A 2 5.25 -41.33 -16.01
CA ARG A 2 5.93 -40.05 -16.11
C ARG A 2 5.16 -38.98 -15.34
N ALA A 3 5.88 -38.14 -14.60
CA ALA A 3 5.52 -36.79 -14.13
C ALA A 3 6.86 -36.23 -13.61
N GLU A 4 7.68 -35.47 -14.34
CA GLU A 4 7.39 -34.18 -14.98
C GLU A 4 6.54 -33.31 -14.04
N ASP A 5 7.19 -32.64 -13.08
CA ASP A 5 7.39 -31.18 -13.12
C ASP A 5 7.93 -30.68 -11.76
N ASP A 6 9.26 -30.71 -11.58
CA ASP A 6 9.95 -30.03 -10.47
C ASP A 6 10.92 -29.00 -11.07
N ARG A 7 10.34 -28.01 -11.76
CA ARG A 7 11.03 -26.78 -12.18
C ARG A 7 10.56 -25.59 -11.34
N SER A 8 10.75 -25.67 -10.02
CA SER A 8 10.78 -24.46 -9.20
C SER A 8 12.17 -23.83 -9.30
N GLN A 9 12.40 -23.16 -10.43
CA GLN A 9 13.60 -22.38 -10.70
C GLN A 9 13.69 -21.23 -9.69
N ASN A 10 14.70 -21.28 -8.82
CA ASN A 10 15.23 -20.09 -8.14
C ASN A 10 15.73 -19.10 -9.21
N LEU A 11 14.90 -18.16 -9.60
CA LEU A 11 15.28 -17.04 -10.46
C LEU A 11 15.83 -15.90 -9.57
N PRO A 12 17.12 -15.51 -9.68
CA PRO A 12 17.66 -14.37 -8.96
C PRO A 12 17.01 -13.07 -9.46
N VAL A 13 16.73 -12.15 -8.53
CA VAL A 13 16.16 -10.82 -8.80
C VAL A 13 17.09 -10.05 -9.76
N PRO A 14 16.60 -9.54 -10.91
CA PRO A 14 17.45 -8.82 -11.87
C PRO A 14 17.92 -7.47 -11.30
N GLU A 15 19.16 -7.08 -11.60
CA GLU A 15 19.73 -5.79 -11.18
C GLU A 15 19.11 -4.59 -11.94
N LEU A 16 18.98 -3.48 -11.20
CA LEU A 16 18.36 -2.23 -11.64
C LEU A 16 19.09 -1.60 -12.84
N THR A 17 18.45 -1.64 -14.01
CA THR A 17 18.89 -0.88 -15.19
C THR A 17 18.72 0.63 -14.99
N LEU A 18 19.66 1.44 -15.49
CA LEU A 18 19.69 2.92 -15.42
C LEU A 18 18.39 3.64 -15.83
N TRP A 19 17.55 3.00 -16.63
CA TRP A 19 16.22 3.52 -17.00
C TRP A 19 15.22 3.56 -15.84
N HIS A 20 15.29 2.61 -14.89
CA HIS A 20 14.51 2.66 -13.65
C HIS A 20 14.93 3.86 -12.79
N PHE A 21 16.23 4.18 -12.79
CA PHE A 21 16.81 5.31 -12.05
C PHE A 21 16.41 6.66 -12.64
N LEU A 22 16.37 6.78 -13.97
CA LEU A 22 15.86 7.96 -14.68
C LEU A 22 14.36 8.19 -14.45
N SER A 23 13.57 7.11 -14.33
CA SER A 23 12.15 7.21 -13.97
C SER A 23 11.95 7.75 -12.54
N TRP A 24 12.87 7.49 -11.61
CA TRP A 24 12.75 7.91 -10.21
C TRP A 24 12.92 9.43 -9.97
N CYS A 25 13.68 10.15 -10.79
CA CYS A 25 14.02 11.57 -10.55
C CYS A 25 12.92 12.61 -10.88
N LEU A 26 11.80 12.26 -11.54
CA LEU A 26 10.81 13.24 -12.05
C LEU A 26 9.66 13.63 -11.09
N GLY A 27 9.87 13.75 -9.78
CA GLY A 27 8.87 14.39 -8.88
C GLY A 27 7.65 13.54 -8.46
N ARG A 28 7.85 12.24 -8.18
CA ARG A 28 6.79 11.22 -8.16
C ARG A 28 6.30 10.78 -6.77
N ARG A 29 6.49 11.57 -5.71
CA ARG A 29 6.10 11.20 -4.34
C ARG A 29 5.22 12.27 -3.72
N SER A 30 4.16 11.87 -3.01
CA SER A 30 3.24 12.81 -2.34
C SER A 30 3.34 12.68 -0.83
N ARG A 31 3.22 13.81 -0.12
CA ARG A 31 3.19 13.85 1.35
C ARG A 31 1.74 13.93 1.84
N LEU A 32 1.40 13.11 2.82
CA LEU A 32 0.07 13.09 3.45
C LEU A 32 0.22 13.14 4.97
N ARG A 33 -0.67 13.86 5.64
CA ARG A 33 -0.74 13.91 7.10
C ARG A 33 -1.74 12.88 7.61
N VAL A 34 -1.33 12.11 8.61
CA VAL A 34 -2.16 11.15 9.31
C VAL A 34 -3.06 11.91 10.28
N VAL A 35 -4.37 11.82 10.10
CA VAL A 35 -5.35 12.47 10.98
C VAL A 35 -5.95 11.47 11.97
N ASN A 36 -6.11 10.22 11.55
CA ASN A 36 -6.82 9.19 12.29
C ASN A 36 -5.89 8.24 13.05
N ARG A 37 -6.42 7.60 14.09
CA ARG A 37 -5.72 6.65 14.97
C ARG A 37 -5.76 5.19 14.48
N SER A 38 -6.28 4.93 13.28
CA SER A 38 -6.47 3.56 12.76
C SER A 38 -5.18 2.81 12.44
N MET A 39 -4.05 3.53 12.38
CA MET A 39 -2.72 2.98 12.09
C MET A 39 -1.82 2.94 13.33
N LEU A 40 -2.35 3.18 14.53
CA LEU A 40 -1.59 3.00 15.77
C LEU A 40 -1.22 1.51 15.95
N PRO A 41 -0.04 1.21 16.53
CA PRO A 41 0.96 2.15 17.05
C PRO A 41 1.94 2.67 15.98
N VAL A 42 1.85 2.20 14.72
CA VAL A 42 2.82 2.45 13.65
C VAL A 42 2.83 3.93 13.23
N LEU A 43 1.64 4.52 13.07
CA LEU A 43 1.46 5.93 12.72
C LEU A 43 0.55 6.61 13.73
N GLN A 44 1.01 7.74 14.26
CA GLN A 44 0.26 8.59 15.18
C GLN A 44 -0.47 9.70 14.42
N PRO A 45 -1.63 10.16 14.90
CA PRO A 45 -2.21 11.41 14.41
C PRO A 45 -1.18 12.54 14.49
N GLY A 46 -1.01 13.28 13.40
CA GLY A 46 0.03 14.29 13.26
C GLY A 46 1.26 13.82 12.49
N ASP A 47 1.55 12.51 12.43
CA ASP A 47 2.62 11.98 11.59
C ASP A 47 2.35 12.33 10.12
N GLU A 48 3.43 12.50 9.36
CA GLU A 48 3.32 12.64 7.92
C GLU A 48 4.00 11.47 7.25
N VAL A 49 3.44 11.06 6.11
CA VAL A 49 3.92 9.92 5.35
C VAL A 49 4.17 10.33 3.91
N LEU A 50 5.21 9.78 3.31
CA LEU A 50 5.42 9.84 1.88
C LEU A 50 4.80 8.61 1.24
N ILE A 51 4.08 8.85 0.15
CA ILE A 51 3.53 7.80 -0.70
C ILE A 51 4.24 7.79 -2.05
N ASP A 52 4.34 6.60 -2.61
CA ASP A 52 4.66 6.36 -4.01
C ASP A 52 3.35 6.02 -4.75
N PRO A 53 2.76 6.98 -5.50
CA PRO A 53 1.53 6.76 -6.25
C PRO A 53 1.67 5.77 -7.40
N ARG A 54 2.91 5.42 -7.80
CA ARG A 54 3.18 4.53 -8.93
C ARG A 54 3.46 3.10 -8.51
N ALA A 55 3.47 2.83 -7.19
CA ALA A 55 3.78 1.52 -6.64
C ALA A 55 2.93 0.39 -7.21
N TYR A 56 1.72 0.69 -7.70
CA TYR A 56 0.79 -0.31 -8.25
C TYR A 56 0.53 -0.16 -9.75
N GLY A 57 1.37 0.60 -10.47
CA GLY A 57 1.33 0.68 -11.94
C GLY A 57 2.09 -0.46 -12.61
N ASP A 58 3.28 -0.78 -12.10
CA ASP A 58 4.17 -1.81 -12.67
C ASP A 58 4.30 -3.06 -11.76
N CYS A 59 3.79 -2.98 -10.54
CA CYS A 59 3.88 -4.05 -9.54
C CYS A 59 2.49 -4.37 -8.96
N LEU A 60 2.23 -5.64 -8.70
CA LEU A 60 1.01 -6.04 -8.01
C LEU A 60 1.06 -5.70 -6.51
N PRO A 61 -0.06 -5.31 -5.90
CA PRO A 61 -0.15 -5.13 -4.46
C PRO A 61 0.10 -6.44 -3.71
N GLN A 62 0.77 -6.34 -2.56
CA GLN A 62 1.16 -7.50 -1.76
C GLN A 62 0.65 -7.38 -0.34
N VAL A 63 0.42 -8.53 0.30
CA VAL A 63 0.07 -8.59 1.72
C VAL A 63 1.20 -7.96 2.54
N GLY A 64 0.82 -7.13 3.51
CA GLY A 64 1.73 -6.35 4.36
C GLY A 64 2.04 -4.95 3.83
N ASP A 65 1.65 -4.62 2.59
CA ASP A 65 1.79 -3.26 2.09
C ASP A 65 0.91 -2.28 2.86
N ARG A 66 1.49 -1.13 3.24
CA ARG A 66 0.70 0.00 3.76
C ARG A 66 0.34 0.89 2.60
N VAL A 67 -0.94 1.10 2.39
CA VAL A 67 -1.47 1.79 1.22
C VAL A 67 -2.37 2.93 1.60
N VAL A 68 -2.38 3.93 0.73
CA VAL A 68 -3.41 4.96 0.73
C VAL A 68 -4.41 4.59 -0.34
N ALA A 69 -5.69 4.54 0.04
CA ALA A 69 -6.78 4.21 -0.86
C ALA A 69 -7.88 5.27 -0.75
N LEU A 70 -8.68 5.40 -1.81
CA LEU A 70 -9.96 6.08 -1.73
C LEU A 70 -10.98 5.15 -1.06
N HIS A 71 -11.80 5.73 -0.19
CA HIS A 71 -12.85 4.98 0.47
C HIS A 71 -13.93 4.56 -0.56
N PRO A 72 -14.30 3.27 -0.64
CA PRO A 72 -15.18 2.77 -1.71
C PRO A 72 -16.58 3.40 -1.68
N HIS A 73 -17.11 3.69 -0.48
CA HIS A 73 -18.44 4.27 -0.30
C HIS A 73 -18.45 5.79 -0.01
N GLN A 74 -17.27 6.43 0.04
CA GLN A 74 -17.15 7.86 0.36
C GLN A 74 -16.18 8.53 -0.63
N PRO A 75 -16.68 9.04 -1.77
CA PRO A 75 -15.85 9.64 -2.79
C PRO A 75 -14.96 10.77 -2.24
N GLY A 76 -13.69 10.76 -2.61
CA GLY A 76 -12.71 11.77 -2.19
C GLY A 76 -12.12 11.55 -0.79
N LEU A 77 -12.68 10.68 0.05
CA LEU A 77 -12.08 10.35 1.34
C LEU A 77 -10.86 9.42 1.14
N ARG A 78 -9.68 9.87 1.56
CA ARG A 78 -8.45 9.06 1.55
C ARG A 78 -8.26 8.37 2.89
N ILE A 79 -8.01 7.06 2.86
CA ILE A 79 -7.75 6.23 4.03
C ILE A 79 -6.39 5.55 3.93
N ILE A 80 -5.72 5.38 5.07
CA ILE A 80 -4.46 4.63 5.16
C ILE A 80 -4.75 3.31 5.86
N LYS A 81 -4.39 2.19 5.24
CA LYS A 81 -4.61 0.82 5.73
C LYS A 81 -3.47 -0.10 5.33
N CYS A 82 -3.40 -1.28 5.95
CA CYS A 82 -2.51 -2.36 5.58
C CYS A 82 -3.25 -3.40 4.74
N ILE A 83 -2.62 -3.95 3.70
CA ILE A 83 -3.17 -5.04 2.90
C ILE A 83 -3.05 -6.33 3.69
N ALA A 84 -4.17 -6.93 4.07
CA ALA A 84 -4.21 -8.22 4.77
C ALA A 84 -4.38 -9.41 3.83
N ALA A 85 -5.03 -9.20 2.68
CA ALA A 85 -5.19 -10.21 1.63
C ALA A 85 -5.30 -9.54 0.26
N VAL A 86 -4.93 -10.25 -0.79
CA VAL A 86 -5.05 -9.84 -2.19
C VAL A 86 -5.71 -10.97 -2.96
N ARG A 87 -6.68 -10.64 -3.83
CA ARG A 87 -7.35 -11.56 -4.73
C ARG A 87 -7.64 -10.86 -6.04
N ASP A 88 -7.20 -11.43 -7.16
CA ASP A 88 -7.41 -10.87 -8.50
C ASP A 88 -7.02 -9.37 -8.54
N SER A 89 -8.00 -8.48 -8.73
CA SER A 89 -7.84 -7.02 -8.75
C SER A 89 -8.41 -6.34 -7.49
N GLU A 90 -8.47 -7.07 -6.38
CA GLU A 90 -9.03 -6.62 -5.11
C GLU A 90 -8.08 -6.84 -3.93
N CYS A 91 -8.10 -5.90 -2.99
CA CYS A 91 -7.34 -5.95 -1.75
C CYS A 91 -8.27 -5.89 -0.55
N PHE A 92 -7.99 -6.71 0.46
CA PHE A 92 -8.62 -6.61 1.76
C PHE A 92 -7.76 -5.72 2.66
N LEU A 93 -8.27 -4.55 2.99
CA LEU A 93 -7.57 -3.51 3.73
C LEU A 93 -7.96 -3.54 5.20
N VAL A 94 -6.98 -3.58 6.11
CA VAL A 94 -7.20 -3.63 7.56
C VAL A 94 -6.39 -2.54 8.24
N GLY A 95 -6.99 -1.89 9.24
CA GLY A 95 -6.24 -0.98 10.11
C GLY A 95 -5.49 -1.73 11.19
N GLU A 96 -4.26 -1.30 11.46
CA GLU A 96 -3.38 -1.86 12.51
C GLU A 96 -3.96 -1.66 13.93
N ASN A 97 -4.91 -0.73 14.10
CA ASN A 97 -5.68 -0.54 15.33
C ASN A 97 -7.16 -0.95 15.12
N PRO A 98 -7.53 -2.21 15.42
CA PRO A 98 -8.89 -2.71 15.22
C PRO A 98 -9.98 -1.91 15.95
N ALA A 99 -9.66 -1.34 17.12
CA ALA A 99 -10.64 -0.65 17.96
C ALA A 99 -11.09 0.71 17.39
N GLN A 100 -10.34 1.28 16.45
CA GLN A 100 -10.63 2.60 15.86
C GLN A 100 -10.51 2.59 14.33
N SER A 101 -10.64 1.42 13.70
CA SER A 101 -10.51 1.28 12.26
C SER A 101 -11.84 0.95 11.59
N SER A 102 -12.35 1.88 10.79
CA SER A 102 -13.27 1.55 9.70
C SER A 102 -12.45 1.02 8.53
N ASP A 103 -12.58 -0.26 8.23
CA ASP A 103 -11.78 -0.96 7.21
C ASP A 103 -12.59 -2.03 6.45
N SER A 104 -11.94 -2.90 5.67
CA SER A 104 -12.60 -3.87 4.79
C SER A 104 -13.51 -4.85 5.52
N ARG A 105 -13.40 -4.99 6.85
CA ARG A 105 -14.38 -5.74 7.65
C ARG A 105 -15.77 -5.10 7.63
N SER A 106 -15.84 -3.80 7.41
CA SER A 106 -17.09 -3.03 7.35
C SER A 106 -17.52 -2.71 5.91
N PHE A 107 -16.59 -2.40 5.02
CA PHE A 107 -16.91 -1.97 3.65
C PHE A 107 -16.59 -2.97 2.55
N GLY A 108 -15.98 -4.12 2.89
CA GLY A 108 -15.65 -5.18 1.93
C GLY A 108 -14.30 -4.98 1.22
N TRP A 109 -14.11 -5.74 0.15
CA TRP A 109 -12.91 -5.71 -0.69
C TRP A 109 -12.80 -4.38 -1.45
N VAL A 110 -11.57 -3.91 -1.66
CA VAL A 110 -11.26 -2.64 -2.32
C VAL A 110 -10.54 -2.91 -3.62
N GLN A 111 -11.07 -2.39 -4.73
CA GLN A 111 -10.44 -2.50 -6.04
C GLN A 111 -9.06 -1.85 -6.05
N VAL A 112 -8.11 -2.46 -6.75
CA VAL A 112 -6.73 -1.94 -6.85
C VAL A 112 -6.68 -0.53 -7.46
N ASP A 113 -7.63 -0.21 -8.34
CA ASP A 113 -7.77 1.13 -8.94
C ASP A 113 -8.08 2.24 -7.92
N LEU A 114 -8.61 1.87 -6.75
CA LEU A 114 -8.84 2.83 -5.65
C LEU A 114 -7.56 3.09 -4.85
N LEU A 115 -6.49 2.32 -5.05
CA LEU A 115 -5.20 2.55 -4.40
C LEU A 115 -4.53 3.79 -5.02
N GLN A 116 -4.30 4.79 -4.16
CA GLN A 116 -3.62 6.03 -4.52
C GLN A 116 -2.10 5.91 -4.44
N GLY A 117 -1.58 4.86 -3.81
CA GLY A 117 -0.15 4.60 -3.70
C GLY A 117 0.26 3.83 -2.45
N LYS A 118 1.52 3.40 -2.42
CA LYS A 118 2.14 2.72 -1.28
C LYS A 118 2.80 3.73 -0.35
N VAL A 119 2.60 3.59 0.94
CA VAL A 119 3.32 4.33 1.97
C VAL A 119 4.76 3.81 2.02
N VAL A 120 5.72 4.67 1.68
CA VAL A 120 7.15 4.30 1.60
C VAL A 120 7.96 4.71 2.83
N CYS A 121 7.61 5.83 3.46
CA CYS A 121 8.25 6.23 4.72
C CYS A 121 7.39 7.20 5.54
N ARG A 122 7.70 7.30 6.84
CA ARG A 122 7.22 8.36 7.72
C ARG A 122 8.18 9.56 7.64
N PHE A 123 7.64 10.71 7.25
CA PHE A 123 8.34 11.98 7.09
C PHE A 123 8.07 12.86 8.31
N GLY A 124 8.78 12.60 9.41
CA GLY A 124 8.64 13.35 10.66
C GLY A 124 7.56 12.80 11.61
N ARG A 125 7.77 13.02 12.91
CA ARG A 125 6.73 12.85 13.93
C ARG A 125 6.03 14.18 14.09
N GLY A 126 4.71 14.21 13.95
CA GLY A 126 3.95 15.38 14.34
C GLY A 126 4.13 15.58 15.84
N GLN A 127 4.75 16.68 16.25
CA GLN A 127 4.68 17.10 17.63
C GLN A 127 3.21 17.46 17.90
N VAL A 128 2.58 16.73 18.83
CA VAL A 128 1.29 17.11 19.41
C VAL A 128 1.54 18.18 20.45
#